data_AF-A0A6B3G0J4-F1
#
_entry.id   AF-A0A6B3G0J4-F1
#
_cell.length_a   1.000
_cell.length_b   1.000
_cell.length_c   1.000
_cell.angle_alpha   90.00
_cell.angle_beta   90.00
_cell.angle_gamma   90.00
#
_symmetry.space_group_name_H-M   'P 1'
#
loop_
_entity.id
_entity.type
_entity.pdbx_description
1 polymer ?
#
loop_
_entity_poly.entity_id
_entity_poly.type
_entity_poly.pdbx_seq_one_letter_code
_entity_poly.pdbx_strand_id
1 'polypeptide(L)'
;GSLGSEGAQKPAPIASVAKVMTAYVILQGHPLKGDEEGEKITVDQKAEDESKRPDESTAPLTKGQELTQRQLLQLLMIPSGNNAARLLARWDAGSEDKFIDKMNDAAKDLGMTGSTYTDPSGLEKTTVSTATDQLKLAQAVMRNDVFRKIVDMPEVEIEGIDGKIYNNNNLLLQPGVSG
;
A
#
# COMPACT_ATOMS: atom_id res chain seq x y z
N GLY A 1 -20.72 0.07 18.97
CA GLY A 1 -20.70 -1.37 19.28
C GLY A 1 -19.31 -1.76 19.72
N SER A 2 -19.15 -2.76 20.59
CA SER A 2 -17.82 -3.29 20.90
C SER A 2 -17.29 -4.06 19.70
N LEU A 3 -16.01 -3.90 19.38
CA LEU A 3 -15.31 -4.76 18.44
C LEU A 3 -15.31 -6.18 19.02
N GLY A 4 -15.85 -7.15 18.28
CA GLY A 4 -15.71 -8.57 18.58
C GLY A 4 -14.49 -9.14 17.86
N SER A 5 -13.83 -10.13 18.45
CA SER A 5 -12.84 -10.97 17.76
C SER A 5 -13.43 -12.35 17.55
N GLU A 6 -13.45 -12.85 16.32
CA GLU A 6 -13.83 -14.23 16.00
C GLU A 6 -12.65 -15.01 15.42
N GLY A 7 -12.53 -16.29 15.77
CA GLY A 7 -11.49 -17.19 15.27
C GLY A 7 -10.17 -17.16 16.04
N ALA A 8 -9.37 -18.22 15.87
CA ALA A 8 -8.02 -18.31 16.43
C ALA A 8 -7.10 -17.29 15.74
N GLN A 9 -6.30 -16.56 16.51
CA GLN A 9 -5.32 -15.58 16.00
C GLN A 9 -4.10 -16.27 15.40
N LYS A 10 -4.31 -17.06 14.35
CA LYS A 10 -3.26 -17.77 13.63
C LYS A 10 -2.79 -16.92 12.45
N PRO A 11 -1.46 -16.70 12.29
CA PRO A 11 -0.94 -16.02 11.11
C PRO A 11 -1.35 -16.74 9.82
N ALA A 12 -1.77 -15.96 8.83
CA ALA A 12 -2.14 -16.44 7.51
C ALA A 12 -1.63 -15.48 6.43
N PRO A 13 -1.41 -15.95 5.18
CA PRO A 13 -1.08 -15.07 4.07
C PRO A 13 -2.13 -13.98 3.89
N ILE A 14 -1.69 -12.73 3.81
CA ILE A 14 -2.59 -11.57 3.79
C ILE A 14 -2.79 -10.93 2.42
N ALA A 15 -2.08 -11.42 1.39
CA ALA A 15 -2.15 -10.88 0.04
C ALA A 15 -1.98 -9.34 0.04
N SER A 16 -2.67 -8.64 -0.85
CA SER A 16 -2.58 -7.18 -1.01
C SER A 16 -2.88 -6.33 0.22
N VAL A 17 -3.46 -6.87 1.30
CA VAL A 17 -3.60 -6.13 2.57
C VAL A 17 -2.23 -5.67 3.09
N ALA A 18 -1.15 -6.39 2.75
CA ALA A 18 0.21 -5.99 3.08
C ALA A 18 0.59 -4.57 2.60
N LYS A 19 -0.02 -4.07 1.52
CA LYS A 19 0.26 -2.73 0.98
C LYS A 19 -0.12 -1.59 1.92
N VAL A 20 -1.00 -1.86 2.90
CA VAL A 20 -1.29 -0.92 3.99
C VAL A 20 -0.03 -0.67 4.83
N MET A 21 0.80 -1.68 5.06
CA MET A 21 2.08 -1.51 5.76
C MET A 21 3.07 -0.71 4.91
N THR A 22 3.11 -0.97 3.60
CA THR A 22 3.92 -0.18 2.67
C THR A 22 3.53 1.29 2.70
N ALA A 23 2.23 1.60 2.63
CA ALA A 23 1.74 2.96 2.76
C ALA A 23 2.09 3.58 4.13
N TYR A 24 1.95 2.82 5.22
CA TYR A 24 2.29 3.26 6.57
C TYR A 24 3.77 3.63 6.70
N VAL A 25 4.69 2.75 6.29
CA VAL A 25 6.14 2.99 6.34
C VAL A 25 6.53 4.20 5.49
N ILE A 26 6.00 4.30 4.27
CA ILE A 26 6.25 5.45 3.40
C ILE A 26 5.78 6.75 4.06
N LEU A 27 4.58 6.79 4.65
CA LEU A 27 4.05 7.99 5.30
C LEU A 27 4.73 8.31 6.64
N GLN A 28 5.44 7.36 7.26
CA GLN A 28 6.31 7.63 8.42
C GLN A 28 7.63 8.27 7.98
N GLY A 29 8.28 7.75 6.93
CA GLY A 29 9.56 8.25 6.42
C GLY A 29 9.43 9.55 5.62
N HIS A 30 8.33 9.68 4.88
CA HIS A 30 8.01 10.80 4.00
C HIS A 30 6.57 11.30 4.29
N PRO A 31 6.37 12.07 5.37
CA PRO A 31 5.04 12.48 5.78
C PRO A 31 4.36 13.40 4.76
N LEU A 32 3.08 13.14 4.49
CA LEU A 32 2.19 14.03 3.72
C LEU A 32 0.98 14.44 4.56
N LYS A 33 0.51 15.67 4.33
CA LYS A 33 -0.68 16.26 4.97
C LYS A 33 -1.57 16.97 3.95
N GLY A 34 -2.87 17.05 4.24
CA GLY A 34 -3.80 17.84 3.44
C GLY A 34 -3.79 17.45 1.96
N ASP A 35 -3.37 18.38 1.12
CA ASP A 35 -3.30 18.25 -0.35
C ASP A 35 -1.85 18.31 -0.87
N GLU A 36 -0.86 18.04 0.00
CA GLU A 36 0.55 17.93 -0.41
C GLU A 36 0.75 16.75 -1.38
N GLU A 37 1.47 16.98 -2.48
CA GLU A 37 1.78 15.96 -3.47
C GLU A 37 3.00 15.10 -3.10
N GLY A 38 3.92 15.66 -2.32
CA GLY A 38 5.18 15.03 -1.94
C GLY A 38 6.26 15.13 -3.02
N GLU A 39 7.31 14.33 -2.86
CA GLU A 39 8.44 14.28 -3.80
C GLU A 39 8.02 13.67 -5.14
N LYS A 40 8.71 14.08 -6.21
CA LYS A 40 8.63 13.40 -7.50
C LYS A 40 9.53 12.19 -7.50
N ILE A 41 8.98 11.06 -7.89
CA ILE A 41 9.62 9.75 -7.92
C ILE A 41 9.70 9.32 -9.38
N THR A 42 10.91 9.08 -9.86
CA THR A 42 11.13 8.56 -11.22
C THR A 42 10.86 7.07 -11.26
N VAL A 43 9.98 6.64 -12.17
CA VAL A 43 9.71 5.23 -12.43
C VAL A 43 10.95 4.56 -13.02
N ASP A 44 11.42 3.50 -12.39
CA ASP A 44 12.54 2.70 -12.88
C ASP A 44 12.11 1.63 -13.91
N GLN A 45 13.09 1.01 -14.58
CA GLN A 45 12.83 -0.03 -15.59
C GLN A 45 12.07 -1.23 -14.98
N LYS A 46 12.38 -1.60 -13.74
CA LYS A 46 11.79 -2.78 -13.10
C LYS A 46 10.29 -2.60 -12.89
N ALA A 47 9.86 -1.41 -12.49
CA ALA A 47 8.44 -1.08 -12.33
C ALA A 47 7.66 -1.13 -13.66
N GLU A 48 8.28 -0.69 -14.76
CA GLU A 48 7.69 -0.78 -16.11
C GLU A 48 7.60 -2.22 -16.61
N ASP A 49 8.64 -3.02 -16.43
CA ASP A 49 8.63 -4.43 -16.83
C ASP A 49 7.56 -5.21 -16.07
N GLU A 50 7.37 -4.88 -14.78
CA GLU A 50 6.34 -5.44 -13.94
C GLU A 50 4.92 -5.03 -14.34
N SER A 51 4.72 -3.86 -14.96
CA SER A 51 3.41 -3.44 -15.49
C SER A 51 2.80 -4.45 -16.47
N LYS A 52 3.62 -5.30 -17.08
CA LYS A 52 3.23 -6.29 -18.11
C LYS A 52 2.96 -7.69 -17.54
N ARG A 53 3.05 -7.90 -16.22
CA ARG A 53 2.82 -9.20 -15.58
C ARG A 53 1.32 -9.50 -15.53
N PRO A 54 0.82 -10.53 -16.24
CA PRO A 54 -0.61 -10.79 -16.35
C PRO A 54 -1.22 -11.46 -15.11
N ASP A 55 -0.39 -12.01 -14.24
CA ASP A 55 -0.75 -12.75 -13.03
C ASP A 55 -0.70 -11.89 -11.75
N GLU A 56 -0.39 -10.60 -11.88
CA GLU A 56 -0.31 -9.65 -10.77
C GLU A 56 -1.28 -8.48 -10.97
N SER A 57 -1.77 -7.90 -9.87
CA SER A 57 -2.37 -6.56 -9.92
C SER A 57 -1.26 -5.52 -10.08
N THR A 58 -1.29 -4.75 -11.16
CA THR A 58 -0.26 -3.78 -11.51
C THR A 58 -0.87 -2.42 -11.85
N ALA A 59 -0.04 -1.38 -11.77
CA ALA A 59 -0.36 -0.04 -12.26
C ALA A 59 0.38 0.22 -13.58
N PRO A 60 -0.20 1.01 -14.51
CA PRO A 60 0.48 1.39 -15.74
C PRO A 60 1.61 2.39 -15.45
N LEU A 61 2.82 1.85 -15.27
CA LEU A 61 4.03 2.63 -15.03
C LEU A 61 4.96 2.54 -16.24
N THR A 62 5.50 3.67 -16.68
CA THR A 62 6.45 3.78 -17.78
C THR A 62 7.77 4.34 -17.29
N LYS A 63 8.90 3.74 -17.70
CA LYS A 63 10.22 4.17 -17.21
C LYS A 63 10.48 5.64 -17.54
N GLY A 64 11.06 6.36 -16.58
CA GLY A 64 11.41 7.78 -16.72
C GLY A 64 10.23 8.72 -16.51
N GLN A 65 9.01 8.19 -16.40
CA GLN A 65 7.87 8.95 -15.90
C GLN A 65 8.15 9.44 -14.47
N GLU A 66 7.80 10.69 -14.17
CA GLU A 66 7.83 11.22 -12.82
C GLU A 66 6.41 11.23 -12.26
N LEU A 67 6.20 10.55 -11.13
CA LEU A 67 4.94 10.58 -10.39
C LEU A 67 5.18 11.15 -9.00
N THR A 68 4.20 11.87 -8.47
CA THR A 68 4.27 12.36 -7.09
C THR A 68 4.15 11.19 -6.12
N GLN A 69 4.70 11.35 -4.91
CA GLN A 69 4.53 10.39 -3.83
C GLN A 69 3.05 10.07 -3.59
N ARG A 70 2.18 11.08 -3.61
CA ARG A 70 0.72 10.89 -3.51
C ARG A 70 0.17 10.04 -4.65
N GLN A 71 0.55 10.31 -5.89
CA GLN A 71 0.12 9.52 -7.05
C GLN A 71 0.55 8.05 -6.94
N LEU A 72 1.77 7.79 -6.47
CA LEU A 72 2.22 6.41 -6.25
C LEU A 72 1.49 5.72 -5.09
N LEU A 73 1.14 6.44 -4.03
CA LEU A 73 0.28 5.92 -2.96
C LEU A 73 -1.16 5.65 -3.45
N GLN A 74 -1.68 6.45 -4.38
CA GLN A 74 -2.95 6.17 -5.04
C GLN A 74 -2.87 4.89 -5.89
N LEU A 75 -1.82 4.74 -6.72
CA LEU A 75 -1.58 3.53 -7.50
C LEU A 75 -1.33 2.29 -6.62
N LEU A 76 -0.75 2.48 -5.44
CA LEU A 76 -0.58 1.42 -4.45
C LEU A 76 -1.93 0.93 -3.91
N MET A 77 -2.84 1.84 -3.58
CA MET A 77 -4.06 1.50 -2.83
C MET A 77 -5.29 1.26 -3.71
N ILE A 78 -5.42 1.95 -4.84
CA ILE A 78 -6.64 1.94 -5.68
C ILE A 78 -6.67 0.70 -6.60
N PRO A 79 -5.76 0.55 -7.58
CA PRO A 79 -5.67 -0.67 -8.38
C PRO A 79 -4.91 -1.81 -7.67
N SER A 80 -4.43 -1.57 -6.44
CA SER A 80 -3.59 -2.51 -5.69
C SER A 80 -2.27 -2.86 -6.41
N GLY A 81 -1.60 -1.86 -7.00
CA GLY A 81 -0.43 -2.08 -7.86
C GLY A 81 0.78 -2.65 -7.12
N ASN A 82 1.17 -3.89 -7.43
CA ASN A 82 2.36 -4.54 -6.89
C ASN A 82 3.66 -3.82 -7.30
N ASN A 83 3.73 -3.39 -8.56
CA ASN A 83 4.87 -2.64 -9.09
C ASN A 83 5.03 -1.26 -8.44
N ALA A 84 3.93 -0.59 -8.10
CA ALA A 84 3.96 0.64 -7.30
C ALA A 84 4.51 0.39 -5.89
N ALA A 85 4.11 -0.71 -5.23
CA ALA A 85 4.64 -1.10 -3.92
C ALA A 85 6.16 -1.31 -3.95
N ARG A 86 6.64 -2.06 -4.94
CA ARG A 86 8.07 -2.34 -5.09
C ARG A 86 8.86 -1.10 -5.51
N LEU A 87 8.30 -0.22 -6.34
CA LEU A 87 8.91 1.06 -6.69
C LEU A 87 9.07 1.97 -5.47
N LEU A 88 8.01 2.15 -4.68
CA LEU A 88 8.05 2.93 -3.42
C LEU A 88 9.09 2.37 -2.45
N ALA A 89 9.15 1.04 -2.31
CA ALA A 89 10.13 0.37 -1.46
C ALA A 89 11.58 0.67 -1.88
N ARG A 90 11.88 0.60 -3.19
CA ARG A 90 13.21 0.92 -3.72
C ARG A 90 13.53 2.41 -3.60
N TRP A 91 12.55 3.29 -3.78
CA TRP A 91 12.74 4.73 -3.62
C TRP A 91 13.08 5.12 -2.17
N ASP A 92 12.31 4.63 -1.18
CA ASP A 92 12.50 4.99 0.24
C ASP A 92 13.75 4.35 0.88
N ALA A 93 14.05 3.08 0.55
CA ALA A 93 15.11 2.33 1.24
C ALA A 93 16.32 1.99 0.36
N GLY A 94 16.28 2.30 -0.93
CA GLY A 94 17.29 1.93 -1.92
C GLY A 94 17.22 0.48 -2.41
N SER A 95 16.50 -0.41 -1.70
CA SER A 95 16.20 -1.78 -2.13
C SER A 95 14.93 -2.31 -1.44
N GLU A 96 14.29 -3.30 -2.04
CA GLU A 96 13.12 -3.96 -1.45
C GLU A 96 13.47 -4.68 -0.13
N ASP A 97 14.62 -5.36 -0.05
CA ASP A 97 15.07 -6.04 1.18
C ASP A 97 15.18 -5.08 2.38
N LYS A 98 15.79 -3.91 2.17
CA LYS A 98 15.90 -2.90 3.24
C LYS A 98 14.55 -2.29 3.61
N PHE A 99 13.63 -2.22 2.66
CA PHE A 99 12.27 -1.80 2.94
C PHE A 99 11.49 -2.86 3.73
N ILE A 100 11.69 -4.14 3.42
CA ILE A 100 11.11 -5.26 4.18
C ILE A 100 11.58 -5.22 5.64
N ASP A 101 12.85 -4.88 5.89
CA ASP A 101 13.35 -4.64 7.25
C ASP A 101 12.56 -3.53 7.95
N LYS A 102 12.39 -2.36 7.29
CA LYS A 102 11.54 -1.26 7.81
C LYS A 102 10.09 -1.69 8.07
N MET A 103 9.49 -2.53 7.22
CA MET A 103 8.13 -3.04 7.41
C MET A 103 8.03 -3.92 8.66
N ASN A 104 9.03 -4.77 8.91
CA ASN A 104 9.04 -5.63 10.09
C ASN A 104 9.38 -4.84 11.37
N ASP A 105 10.22 -3.81 11.28
CA ASP A 105 10.46 -2.89 12.40
C ASP A 105 9.18 -2.12 12.76
N ALA A 106 8.46 -1.59 11.77
CA ALA A 106 7.16 -0.95 11.97
C ALA A 106 6.14 -1.91 12.58
N ALA A 107 6.09 -3.17 12.14
CA ALA A 107 5.23 -4.19 12.74
C ALA A 107 5.57 -4.40 14.22
N LYS A 108 6.86 -4.49 14.55
CA LYS A 108 7.33 -4.64 15.93
C LYS A 108 6.96 -3.44 16.80
N ASP A 109 7.14 -2.23 16.30
CA ASP A 109 6.82 -0.98 17.00
C ASP A 109 5.32 -0.84 17.27
N LEU A 110 4.48 -1.35 16.37
CA LEU A 110 3.03 -1.44 16.55
C LEU A 110 2.61 -2.63 17.43
N GLY A 111 3.55 -3.46 17.89
CA GLY A 111 3.27 -4.66 18.68
C GLY A 111 2.55 -5.77 17.90
N MET A 112 2.80 -5.86 16.59
CA MET A 112 2.20 -6.84 15.68
C MET A 112 2.96 -8.18 15.71
N THR A 113 2.93 -8.87 16.84
CA THR A 113 3.77 -10.05 17.10
C THR A 113 3.42 -11.30 16.28
N GLY A 114 2.26 -11.33 15.61
CA GLY A 114 1.84 -12.41 14.72
C GLY A 114 2.04 -12.08 13.25
N SER A 115 2.86 -11.08 12.92
CA SER A 115 3.07 -10.59 11.57
C SER A 115 4.52 -10.76 11.11
N THR A 116 4.69 -11.14 9.85
CA THR A 116 5.98 -11.17 9.16
C THR A 116 5.77 -10.72 7.73
N TYR A 117 6.49 -9.68 7.33
CA TYR A 117 6.50 -9.18 5.96
C TYR A 117 7.71 -9.74 5.21
N THR A 118 7.49 -10.28 4.01
CA THR A 118 8.56 -10.81 3.15
C THR A 118 8.61 -10.16 1.77
N ASP A 119 7.63 -9.31 1.46
CA ASP A 119 7.59 -8.48 0.26
C ASP A 119 6.69 -7.25 0.51
N PRO A 120 6.86 -6.15 -0.24
CA PRO A 120 6.09 -4.91 -0.01
C PRO A 120 4.65 -4.96 -0.55
N SER A 121 4.30 -6.00 -1.30
CA SER A 121 3.01 -6.11 -1.99
C SER A 121 2.06 -7.13 -1.37
N GLY A 122 2.58 -8.08 -0.60
CA GLY A 122 1.92 -9.27 -0.08
C GLY A 122 1.72 -10.38 -1.13
N LEU A 123 2.42 -10.31 -2.26
CA LEU A 123 2.34 -11.34 -3.30
C LEU A 123 2.92 -12.67 -2.80
N GLU A 124 3.97 -12.61 -1.97
CA GLU A 124 4.59 -13.78 -1.40
C GLU A 124 3.69 -14.37 -0.31
N LYS A 125 3.42 -15.68 -0.39
CA LYS A 125 2.60 -16.37 0.62
C LYS A 125 3.23 -16.39 2.01
N THR A 126 4.52 -16.07 2.10
CA THR A 126 5.25 -15.92 3.36
C THR A 126 5.02 -14.58 4.04
N THR A 127 4.40 -13.61 3.35
CA THR A 127 3.90 -12.37 3.96
C THR A 127 2.59 -12.68 4.69
N VAL A 128 2.68 -12.78 6.02
CA VAL A 128 1.61 -13.27 6.90
C VAL A 128 1.30 -12.30 8.04
N SER A 129 0.07 -12.33 8.53
CA SER A 129 -0.37 -11.55 9.70
C SER A 129 -1.60 -12.19 10.36
N THR A 130 -2.00 -11.65 11.51
CA THR A 130 -3.29 -11.91 12.17
C THR A 130 -4.27 -10.76 11.95
N ALA A 131 -5.56 -11.01 12.17
CA ALA A 131 -6.60 -9.97 12.10
C ALA A 131 -6.39 -8.88 13.17
N THR A 132 -5.99 -9.26 14.39
CA THR A 132 -5.70 -8.32 15.48
C THR A 132 -4.56 -7.38 15.11
N ASP A 133 -3.50 -7.91 14.47
CA ASP A 133 -2.37 -7.09 14.07
C ASP A 133 -2.71 -6.15 12.92
N GLN A 134 -3.45 -6.61 11.92
CA GLN A 134 -3.92 -5.73 10.84
C GLN A 134 -4.84 -4.61 11.37
N LEU A 135 -5.62 -4.86 12.42
CA LEU A 135 -6.42 -3.81 13.05
C LEU A 135 -5.54 -2.73 13.71
N LYS A 136 -4.42 -3.11 14.36
CA LYS A 136 -3.48 -2.14 14.93
C LYS A 136 -2.87 -1.26 13.84
N LEU A 137 -2.43 -1.87 12.73
CA LEU A 137 -1.89 -1.17 11.57
C LEU A 137 -2.93 -0.22 10.97
N ALA A 138 -4.15 -0.69 10.72
CA ALA A 138 -5.24 0.12 10.20
C ALA A 138 -5.52 1.33 11.11
N GLN A 139 -5.61 1.12 12.43
CA GLN A 139 -5.79 2.21 13.40
C GLN A 139 -4.65 3.23 13.37
N ALA A 140 -3.41 2.79 13.13
CA ALA A 140 -2.25 3.68 13.07
C ALA A 140 -2.25 4.51 11.78
N VAL A 141 -2.37 3.86 10.62
CA VAL A 141 -2.28 4.53 9.31
C VAL A 141 -3.49 5.45 9.06
N MET A 142 -4.69 5.09 9.55
CA MET A 142 -5.90 5.92 9.40
C MET A 142 -5.85 7.24 10.17
N ARG A 143 -4.82 7.47 11.02
CA ARG A 143 -4.58 8.79 11.62
C ARG A 143 -4.05 9.79 10.60
N ASN A 144 -3.42 9.32 9.53
CA ASN A 144 -2.99 10.16 8.42
C ASN A 144 -4.21 10.52 7.54
N ASP A 145 -4.45 11.81 7.36
CA ASP A 145 -5.57 12.33 6.56
C ASP A 145 -5.42 12.07 5.07
N VAL A 146 -4.18 12.10 4.55
CA VAL A 146 -3.87 11.77 3.16
C VAL A 146 -4.20 10.31 2.86
N PHE A 147 -3.77 9.38 3.72
CA PHE A 147 -4.11 7.96 3.56
C PHE A 147 -5.62 7.76 3.52
N ARG A 148 -6.36 8.30 4.50
CA ARG A 148 -7.83 8.23 4.55
C ARG A 148 -8.48 8.72 3.27
N LYS A 149 -8.06 9.88 2.75
CA LYS A 149 -8.57 10.40 1.47
C LYS A 149 -8.33 9.42 0.32
N ILE A 150 -7.15 8.82 0.24
CA ILE A 150 -6.78 7.91 -0.85
C ILE A 150 -7.62 6.63 -0.81
N VAL A 151 -7.78 6.00 0.36
CA VAL A 151 -8.53 4.73 0.46
C VAL A 151 -10.04 4.90 0.29
N ASP A 152 -10.57 6.10 0.47
CA ASP A 152 -11.97 6.47 0.22
C ASP A 152 -12.26 6.82 -1.27
N MET A 153 -11.23 6.88 -2.13
CA MET A 153 -11.41 7.18 -3.55
C MET A 153 -12.00 5.98 -4.32
N PRO A 154 -13.17 6.09 -4.97
CA PRO A 154 -13.71 5.02 -5.81
C PRO A 154 -12.94 4.87 -7.13
N GLU A 155 -12.29 5.94 -7.58
CA GLU A 155 -11.48 6.00 -8.79
C GLU A 155 -10.49 7.16 -8.69
N VAL A 156 -9.46 7.14 -9.51
CA VAL A 156 -8.52 8.24 -9.67
C VAL A 156 -8.16 8.42 -11.15
N GLU A 157 -7.90 9.67 -11.54
CA GLU A 157 -7.30 10.02 -12.82
C GLU A 157 -5.98 10.72 -12.51
N ILE A 158 -4.89 10.22 -13.09
CA ILE A 158 -3.52 10.68 -12.82
C ILE A 158 -2.94 11.22 -14.12
N GLU A 159 -2.49 12.47 -14.10
CA GLU A 159 -1.84 13.08 -15.26
C GLU A 159 -0.65 12.23 -15.73
N GLY A 160 -0.59 11.96 -17.03
CA GLY A 160 0.43 11.09 -17.63
C GLY A 160 0.12 9.59 -17.57
N ILE A 161 -1.05 9.20 -17.04
CA ILE A 161 -1.60 7.85 -17.17
C ILE A 161 -2.94 7.94 -17.91
N ASP A 162 -3.09 7.15 -18.97
CA ASP A 162 -4.29 7.19 -19.80
C ASP A 162 -5.50 6.57 -19.09
N GLY A 163 -6.53 7.40 -18.89
CA GLY A 163 -7.84 6.97 -18.42
C GLY A 163 -7.99 6.90 -16.89
N LYS A 164 -9.19 6.51 -16.47
CA LYS A 164 -9.54 6.34 -15.06
C LYS A 164 -9.09 5.00 -14.53
N ILE A 165 -8.55 5.02 -13.32
CA ILE A 165 -8.18 3.83 -12.56
C ILE A 165 -9.23 3.64 -11.46
N TYR A 166 -9.93 2.52 -11.50
CA TYR A 166 -10.99 2.20 -10.55
C TYR A 166 -10.44 1.47 -9.34
N ASN A 167 -11.03 1.72 -8.17
CA ASN A 167 -10.66 1.03 -6.94
C ASN A 167 -11.16 -0.42 -6.97
N ASN A 168 -10.32 -1.37 -6.57
CA ASN A 168 -10.72 -2.77 -6.45
C ASN A 168 -11.72 -3.02 -5.30
N ASN A 169 -11.87 -2.06 -4.39
CA ASN A 169 -12.87 -2.11 -3.33
C ASN A 169 -14.23 -1.56 -3.79
N ASN A 170 -15.04 -2.42 -4.41
CA ASN A 170 -16.39 -2.07 -4.85
C ASN A 170 -17.35 -1.71 -3.70
N LEU A 171 -16.98 -1.96 -2.43
CA LEU A 171 -17.81 -1.56 -1.28
C LEU A 171 -17.87 -0.04 -1.10
N LEU A 172 -16.90 0.71 -1.64
CA LEU A 172 -16.91 2.19 -1.65
C LEU A 172 -18.11 2.77 -2.42
N LEU A 173 -18.74 1.99 -3.29
CA LEU A 173 -19.95 2.41 -4.01
C LEU A 173 -21.21 2.34 -3.12
N GLN A 174 -21.11 1.78 -1.91
CA GLN A 174 -22.23 1.67 -0.98
C GLN A 174 -22.29 2.88 -0.04
N PRO A 175 -23.46 3.50 0.17
CA PRO A 175 -23.60 4.63 1.08
C PRO A 175 -23.13 4.29 2.51
N GLY A 176 -22.25 5.11 3.07
CA GLY A 176 -21.77 4.99 4.45
C GLY A 176 -20.58 4.05 4.66
N VAL A 177 -20.01 3.50 3.57
CA VAL A 177 -18.75 2.76 3.61
C VAL A 177 -17.61 3.72 3.28
N SER A 178 -16.61 3.75 4.17
CA SER A 178 -15.30 4.32 3.86
C SER A 178 -14.26 3.19 3.82
N GLY A 179 -13.35 3.29 2.87
CA GLY A 179 -12.20 2.39 2.72
C GLY A 179 -11.04 2.79 3.60
#